data_AF-A0A1H7VZZ9-F1
#
_entry.id   AF-A0A1H7VZZ9-F1
#
_cell.length_a   1.000
_cell.length_b   1.000
_cell.length_c   1.000
_cell.angle_alpha   90.00
_cell.angle_beta   90.00
_cell.angle_gamma   90.00
#
_symmetry.space_group_name_H-M   'P 1'
#
loop_
_entity.id
_entity.type
_entity.pdbx_description
1 polymer ?
#
loop_
_entity_poly.entity_id
_entity_poly.type
_entity_poly.pdbx_seq_one_letter_code
_entity_poly.pdbx_strand_id
1 'polypeptide(L)'
;MDDGRGWVHLEVTRSDEVDGLRFVDADFCSQEHAAQWLARPLPDPAPPAPYATTWRDHLAVAWVVLLLLLVAALTGLGVWTAGRFLLAAF
;
A
#
# COMPACT_ATOMS: atom_id res chain seq x y z
N MET A 1 5.83 28.14 -18.90
CA MET A 1 5.73 26.89 -18.12
C MET A 1 5.34 27.32 -16.71
N ASP A 2 4.05 27.27 -16.40
CA ASP A 2 3.56 27.52 -15.04
C ASP A 2 3.82 26.28 -14.19
N ASP A 3 4.59 26.48 -13.13
CA ASP A 3 5.26 25.52 -12.27
C ASP A 3 4.30 24.77 -11.31
N GLY A 4 3.10 24.39 -11.77
CA GLY A 4 2.10 23.68 -10.96
C GLY A 4 1.46 24.52 -9.82
N ARG A 5 1.99 25.70 -9.49
CA ARG A 5 1.59 26.58 -8.36
C ARG A 5 0.17 27.17 -8.41
N GLY A 6 -0.69 26.72 -9.32
CA GLY A 6 -2.08 27.18 -9.45
C GLY A 6 -3.10 26.05 -9.67
N TRP A 7 -2.67 24.80 -9.66
CA TRP A 7 -3.57 23.66 -9.85
C TRP A 7 -4.22 23.27 -8.53
N VAL A 8 -5.52 22.96 -8.59
CA VAL A 8 -6.33 22.50 -7.46
C VAL A 8 -6.64 21.04 -7.69
N HIS A 9 -6.09 20.19 -6.84
CA HIS A 9 -6.42 18.77 -6.79
C HIS A 9 -7.62 18.56 -5.86
N LEU A 10 -8.64 17.84 -6.33
CA LEU A 10 -9.84 17.54 -5.57
C LEU A 10 -10.05 16.02 -5.55
N GLU A 11 -10.11 15.46 -4.34
CA GLU A 11 -10.46 14.06 -4.09
C GLU A 11 -11.79 14.02 -3.33
N VAL A 12 -12.77 13.28 -3.87
CA VAL A 12 -14.10 13.14 -3.26
C VAL A 12 -14.37 11.68 -2.95
N THR A 13 -14.47 11.36 -1.65
CA THR A 13 -14.82 10.02 -1.18
C THR A 13 -16.34 9.84 -1.13
N ARG A 14 -16.86 8.76 -1.73
CA ARG A 14 -18.28 8.40 -1.60
C ARG A 14 -18.47 7.54 -0.35
N SER A 15 -19.40 7.92 0.54
CA SER A 15 -19.59 7.26 1.85
C SER A 15 -20.61 6.11 1.83
N ASP A 16 -21.11 5.74 0.66
CA ASP A 16 -22.21 4.78 0.45
C ASP A 16 -21.74 3.34 0.24
N GLU A 17 -20.45 3.11 -0.01
CA GLU A 17 -19.90 1.76 -0.16
C GLU A 17 -19.23 1.25 1.13
N VAL A 18 -19.77 0.15 1.67
CA VAL A 18 -19.29 -0.55 2.88
C VAL A 18 -17.93 -1.24 2.67
N ASP A 19 -17.50 -1.42 1.41
CA ASP A 19 -16.41 -2.36 1.06
C ASP A 19 -15.28 -1.72 0.22
N GLY A 20 -15.26 -0.39 0.07
CA GLY A 20 -14.22 0.26 -0.70
C GLY A 20 -14.22 1.78 -0.52
N LEU A 21 -13.05 2.34 -0.21
CA LEU A 21 -12.80 3.77 -0.34
C LEU A 21 -12.75 4.11 -1.83
N ARG A 22 -13.92 4.19 -2.48
CA ARG A 22 -14.00 4.68 -3.85
C ARG A 22 -13.98 6.20 -3.82
N PHE A 23 -12.98 6.75 -4.47
CA PHE A 23 -12.80 8.19 -4.63
C PHE A 23 -12.89 8.55 -6.11
N VAL A 24 -13.30 9.79 -6.35
CA VAL A 24 -13.15 10.45 -7.64
C VAL A 24 -12.10 11.54 -7.46
N ASP A 25 -11.04 11.49 -8.27
CA ASP A 25 -10.00 12.50 -8.33
C ASP A 25 -10.12 13.33 -9.61
N ALA A 26 -9.88 14.65 -9.50
CA ALA A 26 -9.82 15.55 -10.63
C ALA A 26 -8.92 16.76 -10.34
N ASP A 27 -8.19 17.21 -11.38
CA ASP A 27 -7.32 18.38 -11.33
C ASP A 27 -7.95 19.56 -12.08
N PHE A 28 -7.95 20.74 -11.45
CA PHE A 28 -8.53 21.96 -12.01
C PHE A 28 -7.52 23.11 -12.02
N CYS A 29 -7.65 24.00 -12.99
CA CYS A 29 -6.82 25.20 -13.07
C CYS A 29 -7.19 26.27 -12.03
N SER A 30 -8.34 26.16 -11.35
CA SER A 30 -8.80 27.12 -10.33
C SER A 30 -9.84 26.52 -9.39
N GLN A 31 -10.01 27.13 -8.21
CA GLN A 31 -11.04 26.71 -7.24
C GLN A 31 -12.45 26.92 -7.77
N GLU A 32 -12.68 27.95 -8.60
CA GLU A 32 -14.00 28.23 -9.16
C GLU A 32 -14.44 27.14 -10.14
N HIS A 33 -13.52 26.59 -10.94
CA HIS A 33 -13.81 25.43 -11.79
C HIS A 33 -14.09 24.17 -10.98
N ALA A 34 -13.33 23.93 -9.90
CA ALA A 34 -13.59 22.81 -9.00
C ALA A 34 -15.00 22.91 -8.37
N ALA A 35 -15.41 24.11 -7.94
CA ALA A 35 -16.74 24.36 -7.38
C ALA A 35 -17.86 24.15 -8.41
N GLN A 36 -17.67 24.62 -9.65
CA GLN A 36 -18.63 24.39 -10.74
C GLN A 36 -18.76 22.91 -11.10
N TRP A 37 -17.67 22.14 -10.99
CA TRP A 37 -17.70 20.70 -11.18
C TRP A 37 -18.44 19.98 -10.05
N LEU A 38 -18.17 20.35 -8.79
CA LEU A 38 -18.87 19.82 -7.60
C LEU A 38 -20.39 20.12 -7.59
N ALA A 39 -20.82 21.18 -8.27
CA ALA A 39 -22.23 21.52 -8.41
C ALA A 39 -23.00 20.61 -9.38
N ARG A 40 -22.31 19.73 -10.12
CA ARG A 40 -22.91 18.76 -11.05
C ARG A 40 -22.96 17.37 -10.41
N PRO A 41 -23.82 16.46 -10.88
CA PRO A 41 -23.77 15.06 -10.47
C PRO A 41 -22.36 14.49 -10.66
N LEU A 42 -21.80 13.93 -9.58
CA LEU A 42 -20.47 13.35 -9.60
C LEU A 42 -20.45 12.13 -10.55
N PRO A 43 -19.38 11.95 -11.34
CA PRO A 43 -19.22 10.75 -12.14
C PRO A 43 -19.07 9.53 -11.24
N ASP A 44 -19.30 8.35 -11.81
CA ASP A 44 -19.00 7.11 -11.10
C ASP A 44 -17.49 6.94 -10.93
N PRO A 45 -17.05 6.43 -9.76
CA PRO A 45 -15.64 6.17 -9.51
C PRO A 45 -15.12 5.13 -10.50
N ALA A 46 -13.88 5.31 -10.94
CA ALA A 46 -13.23 4.36 -11.81
C ALA A 46 -13.18 2.97 -11.13
N PRO A 47 -13.35 1.87 -11.89
CA PRO A 47 -13.16 0.55 -11.33
C PRO A 47 -11.72 0.43 -10.81
N PRO A 48 -11.49 -0.28 -9.69
CA PRO A 48 -10.14 -0.47 -9.18
C PRO A 48 -9.27 -1.08 -10.28
N ALA A 49 -8.15 -0.43 -10.56
CA ALA A 49 -7.18 -0.99 -11.48
C ALA A 49 -6.75 -2.37 -10.94
N PRO A 50 -6.69 -3.41 -11.79
CA PRO A 50 -6.20 -4.70 -11.34
C PRO A 50 -4.77 -4.53 -10.82
N TYR A 51 -4.51 -5.05 -9.62
CA TYR A 51 -3.16 -5.05 -9.06
C TYR A 51 -2.23 -5.82 -10.01
N ALA A 52 -1.27 -5.11 -10.60
CA ALA A 52 -0.26 -5.71 -11.45
C ALA A 52 0.98 -6.00 -10.60
N THR A 53 1.18 -7.26 -10.22
CA THR A 53 2.39 -7.67 -9.50
C THR A 53 3.61 -7.42 -10.37
N THR A 54 4.58 -6.68 -9.84
CA THR A 54 5.84 -6.42 -10.53
C THR A 54 6.90 -7.43 -10.12
N TRP A 55 7.96 -7.58 -10.94
CA TRP A 55 9.14 -8.36 -10.56
C TRP A 55 9.77 -7.89 -9.24
N ARG A 56 9.68 -6.59 -8.94
CA ARG A 56 10.18 -6.00 -7.69
C ARG A 56 9.39 -6.50 -6.48
N ASP A 57 8.08 -6.70 -6.64
CA ASP A 57 7.23 -7.23 -5.57
C ASP A 57 7.61 -8.68 -5.25
N HIS A 58 7.87 -9.48 -6.28
CA HIS A 58 8.36 -10.85 -6.11
C HIS A 58 9.71 -10.90 -5.39
N LEU A 59 10.64 -10.01 -5.73
CA LEU A 59 11.92 -9.88 -5.03
C LEU A 59 11.74 -9.46 -3.56
N ALA A 60 10.85 -8.52 -3.29
CA ALA A 60 10.57 -8.08 -1.93
C ALA A 60 10.01 -9.24 -1.08
N VAL A 61 9.05 -10.00 -1.62
CA VAL A 61 8.51 -11.20 -0.96
C VAL A 61 9.60 -12.24 -0.73
N ALA A 62 10.45 -12.51 -1.72
CA ALA A 62 11.54 -13.47 -1.59
C ALA A 62 12.52 -13.08 -0.47
N TRP A 63 12.86 -11.79 -0.35
CA TRP A 63 13.71 -11.29 0.74
C TRP A 63 13.07 -11.46 2.11
N VAL A 64 11.78 -11.15 2.25
CA VAL A 64 11.04 -11.34 3.50
C VAL A 64 11.02 -12.81 3.90
N VAL A 65 10.74 -13.71 2.95
CA VAL A 65 10.75 -15.16 3.19
C VAL A 65 12.14 -15.64 3.60
N LEU A 66 13.19 -15.20 2.90
CA LEU A 66 14.56 -15.58 3.22
C LEU A 66 14.97 -15.13 4.63
N LEU A 67 14.59 -13.90 5.02
CA LEU A 67 14.86 -13.38 6.36
C LEU A 67 14.16 -14.23 7.44
N LEU A 68 12.90 -14.60 7.22
CA LEU A 68 12.15 -15.44 8.16
C LEU A 68 12.79 -16.83 8.30
N LEU A 69 13.22 -17.43 7.19
CA LEU A 69 13.93 -18.71 7.21
C LEU A 69 15.27 -18.61 7.96
N LEU A 70 16.01 -17.53 7.77
CA LEU A 70 17.26 -17.29 8.50
C LEU A 70 17.02 -17.18 10.02
N VAL A 71 16.01 -16.41 10.43
CA VAL A 71 15.63 -16.28 11.85
C VAL A 71 15.22 -17.64 12.44
N ALA A 72 14.42 -18.41 11.71
CA ALA A 72 14.01 -19.74 12.15
C ALA A 72 15.21 -20.69 12.29
N ALA A 73 16.15 -20.67 11.33
CA ALA A 73 17.36 -21.48 11.38
C ALA A 73 18.27 -21.11 12.57
N LEU A 74 18.51 -19.81 12.79
CA LEU A 74 19.31 -19.33 13.93
C LEU A 74 18.65 -19.67 15.27
N THR A 75 17.33 -19.54 15.36
CA THR A 75 16.57 -19.92 16.55
C THR A 75 16.68 -21.43 16.81
N GLY A 76 16.51 -22.25 15.76
CA GLY A 76 16.67 -23.70 15.86
C GLY A 76 18.08 -24.12 16.29
N LEU A 77 19.11 -23.48 15.72
CA LEU A 77 20.51 -23.66 16.14
C LEU A 77 20.71 -23.25 17.60
N GLY A 78 20.13 -22.13 18.04
CA GLY A 78 20.18 -21.67 19.43
C GLY A 78 19.54 -22.67 20.40
N VAL A 79 18.34 -23.16 20.08
CA VAL A 79 17.65 -24.17 20.90
C VAL A 79 18.44 -25.48 20.94
N TRP A 80 18.95 -25.93 19.79
CA TRP A 80 19.76 -27.15 19.71
C TRP A 80 21.04 -27.05 20.55
N THR A 81 21.77 -25.94 20.41
CA THR A 81 23.02 -25.71 21.15
C THR A 81 22.78 -25.58 22.65
N ALA A 82 21.75 -24.84 23.07
CA ALA A 82 21.36 -24.72 24.47
C ALA A 82 20.94 -26.08 25.05
N GLY A 83 20.12 -26.86 24.32
CA GLY A 83 19.71 -28.20 24.72
C GLY A 83 20.90 -29.14 24.87
N ARG A 84 21.84 -29.12 23.92
CA ARG A 84 23.07 -29.94 23.99
C ARG A 84 23.96 -29.55 25.17
N PHE A 85 24.07 -28.25 25.47
CA PHE A 85 24.84 -27.78 26.61
C PHE A 85 24.21 -28.24 27.93
N LEU A 86 22.89 -28.09 28.08
CA LEU A 86 22.17 -28.54 29.28
C LEU A 86 22.29 -30.07 29.46
N LEU A 87 22.14 -30.85 28.40
CA LEU A 87 22.29 -32.31 28.45
C LEU A 87 23.73 -32.77 28.75
N ALA A 88 24.73 -31.94 28.43
CA ALA A 88 26.14 -32.24 28.74
C ALA A 88 26.55 -31.78 30.16
N ALA A 89 25.74 -30.96 30.82
CA ALA A 89 26.01 -30.42 32.15
C ALA A 89 25.44 -31.28 33.31
N PHE A 90 24.60 -32.26 33.00
CA PHE A 90 24.06 -33.26 33.91
C PHE A 90 24.63 -34.64 33.59
#